data_AF-A0A3P3ZR35-F1
#
_entry.id   AF-A0A3P3ZR35-F1
#
_cell.length_a   1.000
_cell.length_b   1.000
_cell.length_c   1.000
_cell.angle_alpha   90.00
_cell.angle_beta   90.00
_cell.angle_gamma   90.00
#
_symmetry.space_group_name_H-M   'P 1'
#
loop_
_entity.id
_entity.type
_entity.pdbx_description
1 polymer ?
#
loop_
_entity_poly.entity_id
_entity_poly.type
_entity_poly.pdbx_seq_one_letter_code
_entity_poly.pdbx_strand_id
1 'polypeptide(L)'
;MSRFDKVSGTIMLDTAARKGAADITIDTRSVSTGSDHFNEHIQEADFLDTEKFPTATFKGDSVKFTGDTPTEIDGILTLKGISHPVALKITSFTCKLHPMVLKEACGGDAETHVKRSDFGMSKYVPYVGDDVTITVSVEAIKQ
;
A
#
# COMPACT_ATOMS: atom_id res chain seq x y z
N MET A 1 -14.10 5.28 -6.15
CA MET A 1 -12.69 5.31 -5.74
C MET A 1 -12.05 4.03 -6.25
N SER A 2 -10.93 4.11 -6.96
CA SER A 2 -10.23 2.92 -7.47
C SER A 2 -9.48 2.23 -6.35
N ARG A 3 -9.45 0.88 -6.33
CA ARG A 3 -8.81 0.08 -5.28
C ARG A 3 -8.35 -1.28 -5.82
N PHE A 4 -7.68 -2.05 -4.97
CA PHE A 4 -7.45 -3.47 -5.18
C PHE A 4 -8.27 -4.27 -4.18
N ASP A 5 -9.07 -5.21 -4.66
CA ASP A 5 -9.99 -6.00 -3.82
C ASP A 5 -9.30 -7.18 -3.11
N LYS A 6 -8.09 -7.55 -3.52
CA LYS A 6 -7.32 -8.67 -2.94
C LYS A 6 -5.96 -8.18 -2.45
N VAL A 7 -5.91 -7.90 -1.16
CA VAL A 7 -4.71 -7.49 -0.44
C VAL A 7 -4.50 -8.42 0.75
N SER A 8 -3.25 -8.81 0.99
CA SER A 8 -2.86 -9.64 2.13
C SER A 8 -1.51 -9.18 2.66
N GLY A 9 -1.21 -9.49 3.91
CA GLY A 9 0.07 -9.11 4.48
C GLY A 9 0.10 -9.22 6.00
N THR A 10 1.25 -8.85 6.55
CA THR A 10 1.50 -8.84 7.98
C THR A 10 2.03 -7.48 8.40
N ILE A 11 1.56 -6.99 9.54
CA ILE A 11 2.06 -5.79 10.19
C ILE A 11 2.54 -6.17 11.58
N MET A 12 3.76 -5.75 11.91
CA MET A 12 4.34 -5.86 13.24
C MET A 12 4.54 -4.47 13.82
N LEU A 13 4.17 -4.28 15.07
CA LEU A 13 4.39 -3.03 15.79
C LEU A 13 4.79 -3.35 17.23
N ASP A 14 5.98 -2.90 17.62
CA ASP A 14 6.47 -2.88 18.99
C ASP A 14 6.69 -1.43 19.39
N THR A 15 5.70 -0.86 20.07
CA THR A 15 5.75 0.54 20.52
C THR A 15 6.79 0.77 21.60
N ALA A 16 7.07 -0.23 22.45
CA ALA A 16 8.06 -0.12 23.51
C ALA A 16 9.49 -0.09 22.95
N ALA A 17 9.78 -0.92 21.95
CA ALA A 17 11.07 -0.90 21.25
C ALA A 17 11.14 0.13 20.12
N ARG A 18 10.03 0.82 19.81
CA ARG A 18 9.88 1.72 18.65
C ARG A 18 10.31 1.05 17.35
N LYS A 19 9.79 -0.15 17.13
CA LYS A 19 10.03 -0.95 15.93
C LYS A 19 8.72 -1.30 15.27
N GLY A 20 8.76 -1.48 13.96
CA GLY A 20 7.66 -2.06 13.23
C GLY A 20 8.11 -2.54 11.87
N ALA A 21 7.25 -3.32 11.23
CA ALA A 21 7.47 -3.80 9.88
C ALA A 21 6.12 -4.04 9.19
N ALA A 22 6.12 -3.92 7.87
CA ALA A 22 4.99 -4.24 7.02
C ALA A 22 5.48 -5.06 5.82
N ASP A 23 4.86 -6.21 5.59
CA ASP A 23 5.03 -7.00 4.37
C ASP A 23 3.65 -7.21 3.75
N ILE A 24 3.38 -6.50 2.66
CA ILE A 24 2.09 -6.45 1.99
C ILE A 24 2.23 -6.99 0.58
N THR A 25 1.31 -7.85 0.19
CA THR A 25 1.16 -8.40 -1.17
C THR A 25 -0.23 -8.08 -1.71
N ILE A 26 -0.26 -7.53 -2.91
CA ILE A 26 -1.47 -7.11 -3.63
C ILE A 26 -1.57 -7.96 -4.90
N ASP A 27 -2.73 -8.59 -5.13
CA ASP A 27 -3.03 -9.19 -6.43
C ASP A 27 -3.49 -8.07 -7.38
N THR A 28 -2.63 -7.71 -8.32
CA THR A 28 -2.86 -6.58 -9.24
C THR A 28 -4.05 -6.81 -10.18
N ARG A 29 -4.47 -8.07 -10.39
CA ARG A 29 -5.66 -8.43 -11.18
C ARG A 29 -6.96 -8.08 -10.46
N SER A 30 -6.89 -7.78 -9.16
CA SER A 30 -8.04 -7.34 -8.36
C SER A 30 -8.33 -5.85 -8.46
N VAL A 31 -7.71 -5.15 -9.42
CA VAL A 31 -7.97 -3.73 -9.66
C VAL A 31 -9.45 -3.50 -9.94
N SER A 32 -10.03 -2.54 -9.23
CA SER A 32 -11.44 -2.20 -9.30
C SER A 32 -11.59 -0.68 -9.39
N THR A 33 -11.93 -0.20 -10.57
CA THR A 33 -12.16 1.23 -10.87
C THR A 33 -13.65 1.59 -10.92
N GLY A 34 -14.53 0.58 -10.84
CA GLY A 34 -15.97 0.70 -11.10
C GLY A 34 -16.36 0.53 -12.57
N SER A 35 -15.41 0.24 -13.47
CA SER A 35 -15.66 -0.09 -14.88
C SER A 35 -14.81 -1.29 -15.30
N ASP A 36 -15.46 -2.37 -15.75
CA ASP A 36 -14.78 -3.60 -16.16
C ASP A 36 -13.81 -3.38 -17.32
N HIS A 37 -14.25 -2.62 -18.34
CA HIS A 37 -13.40 -2.26 -19.48
C HIS A 37 -12.16 -1.46 -19.05
N PHE A 38 -12.28 -0.60 -18.04
CA PHE A 38 -11.11 0.16 -17.57
C PHE A 38 -10.19 -0.70 -16.69
N ASN A 39 -10.74 -1.65 -15.93
CA ASN A 39 -9.96 -2.65 -15.21
C ASN A 39 -9.14 -3.53 -16.17
N GLU A 40 -9.73 -3.94 -17.30
CA GLU A 40 -9.03 -4.67 -18.36
C GLU A 40 -7.84 -3.85 -18.90
N HIS A 41 -8.07 -2.57 -19.24
CA HIS A 41 -7.01 -1.71 -19.77
C HIS A 41 -5.85 -1.50 -18.79
N ILE A 42 -6.13 -1.30 -17.50
CA ILE A 42 -5.08 -1.13 -16.47
C ILE A 42 -4.25 -2.43 -16.29
N GLN A 43 -4.82 -3.59 -16.62
CA GLN A 43 -4.12 -4.86 -16.50
C GLN A 43 -3.16 -5.16 -17.66
N GLU A 44 -3.27 -4.44 -18.78
CA GLU A 44 -2.47 -4.62 -19.99
C GLU A 44 -0.98 -4.25 -19.80
N ALA A 45 -0.17 -4.65 -20.77
CA ALA A 45 1.29 -4.52 -20.75
C ALA A 45 1.80 -3.08 -20.61
N ASP A 46 1.03 -2.10 -21.08
CA ASP A 46 1.39 -0.68 -20.99
C ASP A 46 1.21 -0.10 -19.57
N PHE A 47 0.47 -0.80 -18.71
CA PHE A 47 0.22 -0.45 -17.31
C PHE A 47 0.77 -1.55 -16.41
N LEU A 48 -0.07 -2.24 -15.63
CA LEU A 48 0.40 -3.18 -14.60
C LEU A 48 1.02 -4.46 -15.18
N ASP A 49 0.77 -4.80 -16.45
CA ASP A 49 1.23 -6.04 -17.11
C ASP A 49 0.99 -7.27 -16.22
N THR A 50 -0.27 -7.44 -15.79
CA THR A 50 -0.63 -8.39 -14.71
C THR A 50 -0.50 -9.86 -15.13
N GLU A 51 -0.41 -10.15 -16.43
CA GLU A 51 -0.08 -11.49 -16.93
C GLU A 51 1.35 -11.89 -16.53
N LYS A 52 2.30 -10.94 -16.56
CA LYS A 52 3.70 -11.19 -16.17
C LYS A 52 3.99 -10.84 -14.73
N PHE A 53 3.33 -9.82 -14.20
CA PHE A 53 3.52 -9.30 -12.85
C PHE A 53 2.19 -9.31 -12.08
N PRO A 54 1.64 -10.48 -11.75
CA PRO A 54 0.33 -10.58 -11.10
C PRO A 54 0.32 -9.98 -9.68
N THR A 55 1.50 -9.78 -9.08
CA THR A 55 1.64 -9.31 -7.70
C THR A 55 2.42 -8.01 -7.63
N ALA A 56 1.93 -7.09 -6.82
CA ALA A 56 2.69 -5.94 -6.30
C ALA A 56 3.00 -6.18 -4.82
N THR A 57 4.13 -5.67 -4.35
CA THR A 57 4.54 -5.85 -2.95
C THR A 57 5.06 -4.56 -2.33
N PHE A 58 4.77 -4.34 -1.06
CA PHE A 58 5.44 -3.34 -0.23
C PHE A 58 6.11 -4.02 0.95
N LYS A 59 7.41 -3.76 1.15
CA LYS A 59 8.17 -4.27 2.29
C LYS A 59 8.85 -3.13 3.00
N GLY A 60 8.43 -2.83 4.22
CA GLY A 60 9.02 -1.79 5.07
C GLY A 60 9.42 -2.33 6.43
N ASP A 61 10.56 -1.89 6.93
CA ASP A 61 11.14 -2.30 8.22
C ASP A 61 11.69 -1.11 9.03
N SER A 62 11.62 0.10 8.48
CA SER A 62 12.07 1.34 9.12
C SER A 62 10.87 2.23 9.43
N VAL A 63 10.37 2.11 10.66
CA VAL A 63 9.24 2.92 11.16
C VAL A 63 9.76 4.12 11.94
N LYS A 64 9.29 5.31 11.56
CA LYS A 64 9.55 6.55 12.29
C LYS A 64 8.43 6.79 13.30
N PHE A 65 8.79 7.35 14.45
CA PHE A 65 7.86 7.63 15.55
C PHE A 65 7.98 9.08 16.01
N THR A 66 6.85 9.65 16.42
CA THR A 66 6.78 10.87 17.22
C THR A 66 6.19 10.50 18.57
N GLY A 67 7.02 10.48 19.61
CA GLY A 67 6.64 9.88 20.90
C GLY A 67 6.43 8.38 20.74
N ASP A 68 5.21 7.92 21.01
CA ASP A 68 4.81 6.51 20.88
C ASP A 68 3.95 6.25 19.62
N THR A 69 3.71 7.29 18.81
CA THR A 69 2.88 7.21 17.61
C THR A 69 3.76 7.00 16.38
N PRO A 70 3.53 5.95 15.57
CA PRO A 70 4.22 5.77 14.30
C PRO A 70 3.72 6.82 13.29
N THR A 71 4.63 7.41 12.53
CA THR A 71 4.35 8.52 11.61
C THR A 71 4.75 8.23 10.17
N GLU A 72 5.67 7.29 9.93
CA GLU A 72 6.11 6.93 8.58
C GLU A 72 6.71 5.53 8.58
N ILE A 73 6.56 4.80 7.48
CA ILE A 73 7.23 3.54 7.21
C ILE A 73 8.03 3.70 5.92
N ASP A 74 9.35 3.70 6.01
CA ASP A 74 10.21 3.61 4.84
C ASP A 74 10.28 2.15 4.38
N GLY A 75 10.13 1.93 3.08
CA GLY A 75 10.13 0.59 2.51
C GLY A 75 10.34 0.56 1.00
N ILE A 76 10.34 -0.65 0.45
CA ILE A 76 10.47 -0.91 -0.98
C ILE A 76 9.10 -1.27 -1.54
N LEU A 77 8.61 -0.45 -2.47
CA LEU A 77 7.45 -0.76 -3.30
C LEU A 77 7.93 -1.41 -4.59
N THR A 78 7.37 -2.57 -4.92
CA THR A 78 7.59 -3.26 -6.18
C THR A 78 6.31 -3.30 -6.98
N LEU A 79 6.31 -2.66 -8.15
CA LEU A 79 5.21 -2.63 -9.11
C LEU A 79 5.76 -3.00 -10.48
N LYS A 80 5.07 -3.88 -11.22
CA LYS A 80 5.48 -4.32 -12.56
C LYS A 80 6.93 -4.83 -12.61
N GLY A 81 7.35 -5.53 -11.55
CA GLY A 81 8.72 -6.05 -11.40
C GLY A 81 9.81 -5.00 -11.14
N ILE A 82 9.47 -3.72 -11.02
CA ILE A 82 10.40 -2.63 -10.73
C ILE A 82 10.25 -2.23 -9.25
N SER A 83 11.36 -2.16 -8.54
CA SER A 83 11.40 -1.85 -7.10
C SER A 83 11.98 -0.47 -6.85
N HIS A 84 11.28 0.36 -6.07
CA HIS A 84 11.74 1.68 -5.66
C HIS A 84 11.52 1.90 -4.16
N PRO A 85 12.41 2.66 -3.49
CA PRO A 85 12.16 3.10 -2.13
C PRO A 85 11.01 4.12 -2.11
N VAL A 86 10.09 3.95 -1.16
CA VAL A 86 9.00 4.89 -0.90
C VAL A 86 8.86 5.12 0.59
N ALA A 87 8.41 6.32 0.95
CA ALA A 87 8.01 6.67 2.30
C ALA A 87 6.49 6.59 2.40
N LEU A 88 5.98 5.69 3.22
CA LEU A 88 4.55 5.54 3.50
C LEU A 88 4.21 6.33 4.76
N LYS A 89 3.64 7.52 4.59
CA LYS A 89 3.31 8.44 5.67
C LYS A 89 2.02 8.02 6.36
N ILE A 90 2.06 7.85 7.67
CA ILE A 90 0.89 7.49 8.48
C ILE A 90 0.16 8.78 8.83
N THR A 91 -1.06 8.94 8.30
CA THR A 91 -1.89 10.13 8.49
C THR A 91 -2.84 10.00 9.67
N SER A 92 -3.18 8.77 10.05
CA SER A 92 -4.00 8.43 11.20
C SER A 92 -3.50 7.13 11.82
N PHE A 93 -3.44 7.08 13.15
CA PHE A 93 -3.14 5.86 13.88
C PHE A 93 -3.87 5.86 15.22
N THR A 94 -4.56 4.77 15.54
CA THR A 94 -5.31 4.66 16.79
C THR A 94 -5.44 3.19 17.20
N CYS A 95 -5.08 2.89 18.45
CA CYS A 95 -5.36 1.60 19.07
C CYS A 95 -6.48 1.74 20.10
N LYS A 96 -7.51 0.90 20.00
CA LYS A 96 -8.66 0.86 20.92
C LYS A 96 -9.08 -0.58 21.18
N LEU A 97 -9.82 -0.81 22.26
CA LEU A 97 -10.50 -2.08 22.48
C LEU A 97 -11.58 -2.28 21.41
N HIS A 98 -11.44 -3.33 20.60
CA HIS A 98 -12.41 -3.65 19.58
C HIS A 98 -13.72 -4.13 20.23
N PRO A 99 -14.89 -3.53 19.91
CA PRO A 99 -16.14 -3.77 20.64
C PRO A 99 -16.67 -5.20 20.51
N MET A 100 -16.45 -5.86 19.37
CA MET A 100 -16.92 -7.24 19.16
C MET A 100 -15.97 -8.32 19.69
N VAL A 101 -14.66 -8.25 19.40
CA VAL A 101 -13.69 -9.28 19.80
C VAL A 101 -13.06 -9.06 21.18
N LEU A 102 -13.32 -7.91 21.81
CA LEU A 102 -12.80 -7.54 23.15
C LEU A 102 -11.26 -7.68 23.27
N LYS A 103 -10.56 -7.49 22.16
CA LYS A 103 -9.10 -7.39 22.06
C LYS A 103 -8.68 -6.00 21.59
N GLU A 104 -7.46 -5.60 21.91
CA GLU A 104 -6.88 -4.37 21.36
C GLU A 104 -6.72 -4.52 19.84
N ALA A 105 -7.30 -3.56 19.10
CA ALA A 105 -7.14 -3.43 17.66
C ALA A 105 -6.54 -2.05 17.36
N CYS A 106 -5.61 -2.02 16.41
CA CYS A 106 -5.00 -0.80 15.92
C CYS A 106 -5.44 -0.57 14.48
N GLY A 107 -6.03 0.60 14.24
CA GLY A 107 -6.33 1.12 12.92
C GLY A 107 -5.29 2.14 12.49
N GLY A 108 -5.00 2.21 11.20
CA GLY A 108 -4.15 3.25 10.64
C GLY A 108 -4.48 3.56 9.18
N ASP A 109 -4.34 4.82 8.83
CA ASP A 109 -4.38 5.31 7.45
C ASP A 109 -2.98 5.81 7.08
N ALA A 110 -2.58 5.53 5.85
CA ALA A 110 -1.30 5.95 5.33
C ALA A 110 -1.36 6.29 3.85
N GLU A 111 -0.44 7.13 3.39
CA GLU A 111 -0.33 7.54 2.01
C GLU A 111 1.11 7.62 1.52
N THR A 112 1.28 7.41 0.22
CA THR A 112 2.53 7.70 -0.48
C THR A 112 2.23 8.22 -1.89
N HIS A 113 3.19 8.92 -2.47
CA HIS A 113 3.08 9.44 -3.83
C HIS A 113 4.20 8.85 -4.66
N VAL A 114 3.85 8.35 -5.83
CA VAL A 114 4.79 7.75 -6.78
C VAL A 114 4.52 8.27 -8.17
N LYS A 115 5.53 8.23 -9.04
CA LYS A 115 5.32 8.40 -10.47
C LYS A 115 5.14 7.04 -11.12
N ARG A 116 4.06 6.85 -11.87
CA ARG A 116 3.85 5.57 -12.58
C ARG A 116 4.91 5.34 -13.66
N SER A 117 5.50 6.39 -14.21
CA SER A 117 6.61 6.32 -15.15
C SER A 117 7.88 5.68 -14.56
N ASP A 118 8.15 5.87 -13.26
CA ASP A 118 9.28 5.24 -12.55
C ASP A 118 9.17 3.70 -12.51
N PHE A 119 7.94 3.19 -12.66
CA PHE A 119 7.63 1.75 -12.73
C PHE A 119 7.33 1.29 -14.17
N GLY A 120 7.77 2.03 -15.18
CA GLY A 120 7.63 1.64 -16.59
C GLY A 120 6.20 1.71 -17.12
N MET A 121 5.33 2.50 -16.49
CA MET A 121 3.95 2.77 -16.92
C MET A 121 3.84 4.20 -17.45
N SER A 122 4.56 4.54 -18.52
CA SER A 122 4.65 5.92 -19.04
C SER A 122 3.65 6.27 -20.13
N LYS A 123 2.80 5.31 -20.57
CA LYS A 123 1.84 5.53 -21.66
C LYS A 123 0.94 6.74 -21.37
N TYR A 124 0.79 7.63 -22.34
CA TYR A 124 0.02 8.89 -22.27
C TYR A 124 0.55 9.98 -21.33
N VAL A 125 1.70 9.85 -20.67
CA VAL A 125 2.31 10.99 -19.94
C VAL A 125 2.70 12.08 -20.95
N PRO A 126 2.38 13.38 -20.72
CA PRO A 126 1.73 13.97 -19.54
C PRO A 126 0.21 14.16 -19.67
N TYR A 127 -0.42 13.74 -20.78
CA TYR A 127 -1.87 13.88 -20.99
C TYR A 127 -2.71 13.11 -19.96
N VAL A 128 -2.18 11.99 -19.47
CA VAL A 128 -2.67 11.29 -18.27
C VAL A 128 -1.60 11.44 -17.19
N GLY A 129 -2.01 11.93 -16.01
CA GLY A 129 -1.14 12.25 -14.89
C GLY A 129 -0.11 11.16 -14.58
N ASP A 130 1.11 11.59 -14.24
CA ASP A 130 2.20 10.70 -13.86
C ASP A 130 2.21 10.44 -12.35
N ASP A 131 1.88 11.47 -11.56
CA ASP A 131 1.76 11.37 -10.10
C ASP A 131 0.53 10.55 -9.70
N VAL A 132 0.77 9.52 -8.90
CA VAL A 132 -0.24 8.62 -8.34
C VAL A 132 -0.13 8.65 -6.82
N THR A 133 -1.21 9.03 -6.15
CA THR A 133 -1.36 8.88 -4.71
C THR A 133 -1.86 7.49 -4.40
N ILE A 134 -1.13 6.76 -3.56
CA ILE A 134 -1.51 5.46 -3.03
C ILE A 134 -1.94 5.67 -1.59
N THR A 135 -3.18 5.31 -1.27
CA THR A 135 -3.72 5.36 0.09
C THR A 135 -3.94 3.93 0.60
N VAL A 136 -3.59 3.69 1.86
CA VAL A 136 -3.76 2.41 2.54
C VAL A 136 -4.52 2.66 3.84
N SER A 137 -5.58 1.88 4.06
CA SER A 137 -6.29 1.85 5.34
C SER A 137 -6.23 0.42 5.87
N VAL A 138 -5.83 0.27 7.13
CA VAL A 138 -5.68 -1.04 7.76
C VAL A 138 -6.27 -1.04 9.16
N GLU A 139 -6.84 -2.17 9.55
CA GLU A 139 -7.17 -2.49 10.92
C GLU A 139 -6.57 -3.86 11.24
N ALA A 140 -5.81 -3.92 12.34
CA ALA A 140 -5.15 -5.13 12.80
C ALA A 140 -5.55 -5.42 14.25
N ILE A 141 -5.98 -6.66 14.51
CA ILE A 141 -6.26 -7.14 15.86
C ILE A 141 -4.96 -7.75 16.41
N LYS A 142 -4.60 -7.38 17.63
CA LYS A 142 -3.46 -7.96 18.34
C LYS A 142 -3.67 -9.47 18.48
N GLN A 143 -2.71 -10.25 17.95
CA GLN A 143 -2.75 -11.72 18.07
C GLN A 143 -2.62 -12.15 19.52
#